data_AF-A0A175RSD6-F1
#
_entry.id   AF-A0A175RSD6-F1
#
_cell.length_a   1.000
_cell.length_b   1.000
_cell.length_c   1.000
_cell.angle_alpha   90.00
_cell.angle_beta   90.00
_cell.angle_gamma   90.00
#
_symmetry.space_group_name_H-M   'P 1'
#
loop_
_entity.id
_entity.type
_entity.pdbx_description
1 polymer ?
#
loop_
_entity_poly.entity_id
_entity_poly.type
_entity_poly.pdbx_seq_one_letter_code
_entity_poly.pdbx_strand_id
1 'polypeptide(L)'
;MKRILALCLTVGAILPATHAISGEIRERTTFFMVRGKSFDDLYRELGMKGPDLGQGERHAGSTDVAFKANATYKPTTGGCGIAHAEVRLDLHTTLPRWSGPKNGSRETQILWKILRGDIATHEAEHSRIAKSWLKRMEATIRSLKPQPSCARMEALVNSETRTLLKQHDDEQLAFDAAESKRIDARLERKINQQLHRVASR
;
A
#
# COMPACT_ATOMS: atom_id res chain seq x y z
N MET A 1 -58.05 40.66 13.92
CA MET A 1 -57.95 39.36 13.20
C MET A 1 -56.74 38.59 13.75
N LYS A 2 -56.87 37.27 13.88
CA LYS A 2 -56.18 36.39 14.84
C LYS A 2 -54.66 36.27 14.66
N ARG A 3 -53.92 36.38 15.78
CA ARG A 3 -52.50 36.04 15.92
C ARG A 3 -52.35 34.51 15.98
N ILE A 4 -51.48 33.92 15.16
CA ILE A 4 -51.06 32.51 15.28
C ILE A 4 -49.53 32.52 15.44
N LEU A 5 -49.09 32.20 16.65
CA LEU A 5 -47.68 32.03 17.00
C LEU A 5 -47.36 30.53 16.83
N ALA A 6 -46.63 30.18 15.77
CA ALA A 6 -46.16 28.81 15.55
C ALA A 6 -44.82 28.61 16.27
N LEU A 7 -44.83 27.88 17.39
CA LEU A 7 -43.65 27.48 18.14
C LEU A 7 -43.03 26.24 17.48
N CYS A 8 -41.98 26.41 16.68
CA CYS A 8 -41.17 25.30 16.17
C CYS A 8 -40.22 24.81 17.26
N LEU A 9 -40.49 23.64 17.82
CA LEU A 9 -39.61 22.92 18.72
C LEU A 9 -38.59 22.12 17.89
N THR A 10 -37.38 22.65 17.70
CA THR A 10 -36.30 21.92 17.01
C THR A 10 -35.55 21.04 18.02
N VAL A 11 -35.78 19.73 17.91
CA VAL A 11 -34.99 18.71 18.62
C VAL A 11 -33.60 18.62 17.95
N GLY A 12 -32.58 19.14 18.62
CA GLY A 12 -31.19 19.03 18.18
C GLY A 12 -30.65 17.63 18.43
N ALA A 13 -30.51 16.82 17.38
CA ALA A 13 -29.81 15.54 17.45
C ALA A 13 -28.30 15.79 17.61
N ILE A 14 -27.76 15.48 18.79
CA ILE A 14 -26.32 15.47 19.04
C ILE A 14 -25.76 14.21 18.40
N LEU A 15 -25.29 14.31 17.17
CA LEU A 15 -24.51 13.24 16.54
C LEU A 15 -23.11 13.22 17.17
N PRO A 16 -22.61 12.05 17.63
CA PRO A 16 -21.24 11.95 18.13
C PRO A 16 -20.26 12.31 17.01
N ALA A 17 -19.34 13.24 17.30
CA ALA A 17 -18.26 13.60 16.38
C ALA A 17 -17.37 12.37 16.17
N THR A 18 -17.58 11.68 15.04
CA THR A 18 -16.63 10.69 14.53
C THR A 18 -15.36 11.45 14.21
N HIS A 19 -14.34 11.31 15.06
CA HIS A 19 -13.03 11.88 14.80
C HIS A 19 -12.52 11.24 13.52
N ALA A 20 -12.37 12.03 12.47
CA ALA A 20 -11.83 11.54 11.21
C ALA A 20 -10.45 10.91 11.46
N ILE A 21 -10.27 9.70 10.94
CA ILE A 21 -8.96 9.06 10.83
C ILE A 21 -8.13 9.99 9.94
N SER A 22 -7.02 10.50 10.47
CA SER A 22 -6.31 11.70 9.98
C SER A 22 -4.85 11.38 9.66
N GLY A 23 -4.52 10.11 9.46
CA GLY A 23 -3.14 9.72 9.16
C GLY A 23 -2.60 10.46 7.95
N GLU A 24 -1.46 11.12 8.12
CA GLU A 24 -0.75 11.83 7.06
C GLU A 24 -0.18 10.80 6.07
N ILE A 25 -0.42 10.98 4.77
CA ILE A 25 0.16 10.15 3.72
C ILE A 25 1.08 11.01 2.86
N ARG A 26 2.33 10.58 2.71
CA ARG A 26 3.30 11.18 1.79
C ARG A 26 3.65 10.18 0.72
N GLU A 27 3.47 10.56 -0.54
CA GLU A 27 3.74 9.67 -1.68
C GLU A 27 4.72 10.33 -2.62
N ARG A 28 5.69 9.54 -3.09
CA ARG A 28 6.54 9.94 -4.21
C ARG A 28 6.77 8.78 -5.16
N THR A 29 6.91 9.12 -6.42
CA THR A 29 7.28 8.17 -7.46
C THR A 29 8.59 8.60 -8.11
N THR A 30 9.55 7.69 -8.19
CA THR A 30 10.79 7.86 -8.96
C THR A 30 10.87 6.86 -10.10
N PHE A 31 11.80 7.12 -11.02
CA PHE A 31 11.98 6.27 -12.18
C PHE A 31 13.44 5.86 -12.35
N PHE A 32 13.67 4.61 -12.73
CA PHE A 32 14.96 4.16 -13.24
C PHE A 32 14.85 3.92 -14.75
N MET A 33 15.93 4.23 -15.46
CA MET A 33 15.92 4.21 -16.93
C MET A 33 16.40 2.87 -17.46
N VAL A 34 15.57 2.23 -18.28
CA VAL A 34 15.95 1.05 -19.09
C VAL A 34 16.17 1.45 -20.55
N ARG A 35 17.11 0.79 -21.22
CA ARG A 35 17.49 1.04 -22.62
C ARG A 35 17.42 -0.24 -23.43
N GLY A 36 17.19 -0.13 -24.74
CA GLY A 36 17.07 -1.31 -25.60
C GLY A 36 16.28 -1.02 -26.88
N LYS A 37 16.44 -1.90 -27.87
CA LYS A 37 15.71 -1.83 -29.16
C LYS A 37 14.67 -2.95 -29.28
N SER A 38 14.89 -4.10 -28.65
CA SER A 38 13.96 -5.22 -28.57
C SER A 38 13.31 -5.31 -27.18
N PHE A 39 12.26 -6.12 -27.05
CA PHE A 39 11.67 -6.41 -25.74
C PHE A 39 12.64 -7.16 -24.82
N ASP A 40 13.42 -8.10 -25.37
CA ASP A 40 14.44 -8.85 -24.60
C ASP A 40 15.52 -7.94 -24.02
N ASP A 41 15.92 -6.90 -24.76
CA ASP A 41 16.85 -5.90 -24.23
C ASP A 41 16.27 -5.20 -23.00
N LEU A 42 14.99 -4.83 -23.06
CA LEU A 42 14.30 -4.15 -21.95
C LEU A 42 14.12 -5.06 -20.75
N TYR A 43 13.77 -6.33 -20.99
CA TYR A 43 13.62 -7.32 -19.92
C TYR A 43 14.94 -7.57 -19.21
N ARG A 44 16.04 -7.72 -19.96
CA ARG A 44 17.38 -7.83 -19.38
C ARG A 44 17.77 -6.59 -18.57
N GLU A 45 17.49 -5.41 -19.10
CA GLU A 45 17.79 -4.16 -18.40
C GLU A 45 16.98 -3.94 -17.12
N LEU A 46 15.74 -4.45 -17.06
CA LEU A 46 14.97 -4.49 -15.82
C LEU A 46 15.68 -5.34 -14.76
N GLY A 47 16.09 -6.57 -15.09
CA GLY A 47 16.81 -7.44 -14.16
C GLY A 47 18.18 -6.90 -13.73
N MET A 48 18.80 -6.02 -14.51
CA MET A 48 20.09 -5.41 -14.17
C MET A 48 19.97 -4.11 -13.38
N LYS A 49 18.95 -3.28 -13.67
CA LYS A 49 18.83 -1.90 -13.16
C LYS A 49 17.67 -1.68 -12.22
N GLY A 50 16.83 -2.69 -12.04
CA GLY A 50 15.72 -2.65 -11.10
C GLY A 50 16.17 -2.39 -9.65
N PRO A 51 15.24 -1.99 -8.77
CA PRO A 51 15.53 -1.87 -7.35
C PRO A 51 16.13 -3.15 -6.78
N ASP A 52 17.13 -2.96 -5.93
CA ASP A 52 17.79 -4.04 -5.20
C ASP A 52 17.26 -4.05 -3.77
N LEU A 53 16.44 -5.05 -3.46
CA LEU A 53 15.82 -5.20 -2.14
C LEU A 53 16.54 -6.25 -1.27
N GLY A 54 17.72 -6.71 -1.70
CA GLY A 54 18.54 -7.67 -0.95
C GLY A 54 18.03 -9.12 -0.95
N GLN A 55 17.06 -9.46 -1.80
CA GLN A 55 16.39 -10.77 -1.84
C GLN A 55 16.81 -11.64 -3.04
N GLY A 56 17.87 -11.26 -3.77
CA GLY A 56 18.35 -11.99 -4.94
C GLY A 56 18.28 -11.15 -6.22
N GLU A 57 17.47 -11.57 -7.18
CA GLU A 57 17.28 -10.83 -8.43
C GLU A 57 16.66 -9.45 -8.18
N ARG A 58 17.00 -8.48 -9.04
CA ARG A 58 16.42 -7.14 -8.94
C ARG A 58 14.97 -7.14 -9.36
N HIS A 59 14.19 -6.31 -8.68
CA HIS A 59 12.76 -6.22 -8.89
C HIS A 59 12.45 -5.35 -10.12
N ALA A 60 11.35 -5.63 -10.82
CA ALA A 60 10.95 -4.85 -11.99
C ALA A 60 10.40 -3.45 -11.61
N GLY A 61 10.01 -3.28 -10.35
CA GLY A 61 9.60 -2.05 -9.67
C GLY A 61 9.79 -2.23 -8.16
N SER A 62 9.48 -1.21 -7.37
CA SER A 62 9.34 -1.37 -5.91
C SER A 62 8.43 -0.32 -5.32
N THR A 63 7.83 -0.62 -4.18
CA THR A 63 7.12 0.33 -3.33
C THR A 63 7.59 0.18 -1.91
N ASP A 64 8.43 1.11 -1.48
CA ASP A 64 8.90 1.18 -0.10
C ASP A 64 7.81 1.78 0.79
N VAL A 65 7.52 1.08 1.90
CA VAL A 65 6.48 1.46 2.86
C VAL A 65 7.14 1.75 4.21
N ALA A 66 6.88 2.93 4.76
CA ALA A 66 7.32 3.27 6.10
C ALA A 66 6.19 3.91 6.92
N PHE A 67 5.92 3.34 8.10
CA PHE A 67 5.00 3.92 9.07
C PHE A 67 5.76 4.64 10.18
N LYS A 68 5.28 5.82 10.57
CA LYS A 68 5.76 6.57 11.72
C LYS A 68 4.59 6.87 12.64
N ALA A 69 4.53 6.17 13.78
CA ALA A 69 3.52 6.38 14.79
C ALA A 69 4.02 7.35 15.88
N ASN A 70 3.16 8.27 16.29
CA ASN A 70 3.38 9.12 17.45
C ASN A 70 2.15 9.09 18.35
N ALA A 71 2.35 8.91 19.65
CA ALA A 71 1.28 8.91 20.63
C ALA A 71 1.68 9.71 21.86
N THR A 72 0.75 10.49 22.38
CA THR A 72 0.90 11.20 23.66
C THR A 72 -0.09 10.63 24.67
N TYR A 73 0.28 10.72 25.95
CA TYR A 73 -0.46 10.10 27.04
C TYR A 73 -0.93 11.15 28.04
N LYS A 74 -2.07 10.88 28.69
CA LYS A 74 -2.59 11.72 29.77
C LYS A 74 -3.03 10.88 30.96
N PRO A 75 -2.81 11.36 32.19
CA PRO A 75 -3.44 10.77 33.37
C PRO A 75 -4.97 10.78 33.23
N THR A 76 -5.60 9.74 33.75
CA THR A 76 -7.06 9.58 33.86
C THR A 76 -7.40 9.10 35.27
N THR A 77 -8.68 9.13 35.63
CA THR A 77 -9.16 8.65 36.94
C THR A 77 -8.83 7.17 37.21
N GLY A 78 -8.56 6.39 36.16
CA GLY A 78 -8.21 4.96 36.23
C GLY A 78 -6.78 4.63 35.84
N GLY A 79 -5.87 5.62 35.73
CA GLY A 79 -4.47 5.42 35.37
C GLY A 79 -3.98 6.41 34.32
N CYS A 80 -3.53 5.91 33.16
CA CYS A 80 -3.06 6.71 32.04
C CYS A 80 -3.62 6.19 30.72
N GLY A 81 -4.14 7.08 29.88
CA GLY A 81 -4.71 6.76 28.58
C GLY A 81 -4.10 7.60 27.46
N ILE A 82 -4.56 7.37 26.23
CA ILE A 82 -4.10 8.12 25.06
C ILE A 82 -4.73 9.50 25.05
N ALA A 83 -3.89 10.52 24.92
CA ALA A 83 -4.32 11.89 24.70
C ALA A 83 -4.43 12.17 23.20
N HIS A 84 -3.44 11.76 22.43
CA HIS A 84 -3.39 11.89 20.98
C HIS A 84 -2.65 10.70 20.37
N ALA A 85 -3.07 10.28 19.18
CA ALA A 85 -2.35 9.29 18.39
C ALA A 85 -2.49 9.63 16.92
N GLU A 86 -1.36 9.67 16.23
CA GLU A 86 -1.23 9.93 14.80
C GLU A 86 -0.29 8.88 14.22
N VAL A 87 -0.65 8.35 13.06
CA VAL A 87 0.25 7.52 12.27
C VAL A 87 0.44 8.20 10.93
N ARG A 88 1.69 8.29 10.48
CA ARG A 88 2.05 8.75 9.14
C ARG A 88 2.50 7.58 8.29
N LEU A 89 2.12 7.59 7.03
CA LEU A 89 2.55 6.66 6.00
C LEU A 89 3.40 7.40 4.96
N ASP A 90 4.67 7.01 4.86
CA ASP A 90 5.56 7.43 3.78
C ASP A 90 5.63 6.29 2.74
N LEU A 91 5.26 6.58 1.50
CA LEU A 91 5.30 5.67 0.35
C LEU A 91 6.29 6.19 -0.69
N HIS A 92 7.20 5.33 -1.12
CA HIS A 92 8.12 5.62 -2.23
C HIS A 92 8.08 4.50 -3.26
N THR A 93 7.44 4.79 -4.39
CA THR A 93 7.36 3.87 -5.52
C THR A 93 8.47 4.15 -6.54
N THR A 94 9.17 3.13 -7.01
CA THR A 94 10.17 3.20 -8.08
C THR A 94 9.71 2.38 -9.28
N LEU A 95 9.49 3.04 -10.42
CA LEU A 95 9.00 2.40 -11.65
C LEU A 95 10.01 2.48 -12.79
N PRO A 96 10.00 1.51 -13.72
CA PRO A 96 10.89 1.57 -14.85
C PRO A 96 10.36 2.56 -15.90
N ARG A 97 11.28 3.27 -16.55
CA ARG A 97 11.00 4.14 -17.68
C ARG A 97 11.92 3.83 -18.84
N TRP A 98 11.34 3.59 -20.00
CA TRP A 98 12.12 3.29 -21.19
C TRP A 98 12.69 4.56 -21.84
N SER A 99 14.01 4.59 -21.98
CA SER A 99 14.77 5.57 -22.75
C SER A 99 15.12 4.98 -24.12
N GLY A 100 14.11 4.60 -24.90
CA GLY A 100 14.29 4.00 -26.20
C GLY A 100 14.52 5.02 -27.32
N PRO A 101 15.18 4.64 -28.42
CA PRO A 101 15.13 5.44 -29.64
C PRO A 101 13.66 5.57 -30.08
N LYS A 102 13.31 6.69 -30.74
CA LYS A 102 11.94 6.93 -31.27
C LYS A 102 11.40 5.79 -32.18
N ASN A 103 12.28 4.87 -32.59
CA ASN A 103 12.06 3.87 -33.64
C ASN A 103 12.13 2.41 -33.14
N GLY A 104 11.99 2.15 -31.82
CA GLY A 104 11.77 0.76 -31.37
C GLY A 104 10.59 0.14 -32.13
N SER A 105 10.64 -1.16 -32.44
CA SER A 105 9.57 -1.78 -33.24
C SER A 105 8.21 -1.56 -32.58
N ARG A 106 7.14 -1.45 -33.38
CA ARG A 106 5.78 -1.24 -32.85
C ARG A 106 5.39 -2.33 -31.85
N GLU A 107 5.85 -3.56 -32.09
CA GLU A 107 5.70 -4.69 -31.19
C GLU A 107 6.38 -4.43 -29.83
N THR A 108 7.66 -4.04 -29.81
CA THR A 108 8.38 -3.69 -28.58
C THR A 108 7.66 -2.59 -27.80
N GLN A 109 7.14 -1.56 -28.47
CA GLN A 109 6.40 -0.46 -27.81
C GLN A 109 5.12 -0.96 -27.13
N ILE A 110 4.37 -1.86 -27.77
CA ILE A 110 3.15 -2.46 -27.23
C ILE A 110 3.48 -3.32 -26.02
N LEU A 111 4.44 -4.25 -26.17
CA LEU A 111 4.86 -5.15 -25.09
C LEU A 111 5.40 -4.37 -23.89
N TRP A 112 6.19 -3.32 -24.13
CA TRP A 112 6.67 -2.43 -23.08
C TRP A 112 5.53 -1.73 -22.34
N LYS A 113 4.53 -1.20 -23.07
CA LYS A 113 3.40 -0.51 -22.45
C LYS A 113 2.60 -1.44 -21.55
N ILE A 114 2.40 -2.69 -21.97
CA ILE A 114 1.73 -3.74 -21.19
C ILE A 114 2.55 -4.03 -19.93
N LEU A 115 3.82 -4.40 -20.07
CA LEU A 115 4.69 -4.76 -18.95
C LEU A 115 4.79 -3.65 -17.90
N ARG A 116 5.04 -2.41 -18.32
CA ARG A 116 5.10 -1.26 -17.41
C ARG A 116 3.75 -1.00 -16.72
N GLY A 117 2.64 -1.26 -17.41
CA GLY A 117 1.30 -1.18 -16.84
C GLY A 117 1.11 -2.20 -15.72
N ASP A 118 1.46 -3.46 -16.00
CA ASP A 118 1.37 -4.56 -15.03
C ASP A 118 2.25 -4.27 -13.79
N ILE A 119 3.49 -3.83 -13.97
CA ILE A 119 4.38 -3.43 -12.87
C ILE A 119 3.75 -2.30 -12.05
N ALA A 120 3.27 -1.24 -12.69
CA ALA A 120 2.64 -0.12 -11.97
C ALA A 120 1.38 -0.55 -11.19
N THR A 121 0.60 -1.50 -11.71
CA THR A 121 -0.57 -2.03 -11.01
C THR A 121 -0.17 -2.87 -9.80
N HIS A 122 0.85 -3.71 -9.92
CA HIS A 122 1.42 -4.47 -8.81
C HIS A 122 1.90 -3.53 -7.68
N GLU A 123 2.72 -2.53 -8.02
CA GLU A 123 3.22 -1.55 -7.06
C GLU A 123 2.12 -0.70 -6.40
N ALA A 124 1.07 -0.37 -7.15
CA ALA A 124 -0.08 0.37 -6.62
C ALA A 124 -0.86 -0.45 -5.57
N GLU A 125 -0.83 -1.78 -5.67
CA GLU A 125 -1.52 -2.65 -4.72
C GLU A 125 -0.80 -2.70 -3.37
N HIS A 126 0.54 -2.74 -3.35
CA HIS A 126 1.32 -2.55 -2.12
C HIS A 126 0.98 -1.23 -1.42
N SER A 127 0.89 -0.14 -2.19
CA SER A 127 0.45 1.16 -1.68
C SER A 127 -0.97 1.11 -1.11
N ARG A 128 -1.89 0.38 -1.75
CA ARG A 128 -3.28 0.21 -1.28
C ARG A 128 -3.34 -0.55 0.04
N ILE A 129 -2.57 -1.64 0.17
CA ILE A 129 -2.45 -2.42 1.41
C ILE A 129 -1.90 -1.51 2.52
N ALA A 130 -0.81 -0.79 2.29
CA ALA A 130 -0.24 0.12 3.28
C ALA A 130 -1.24 1.19 3.77
N LYS A 131 -2.03 1.77 2.86
CA LYS A 131 -3.08 2.76 3.19
C LYS A 131 -4.22 2.17 4.01
N SER A 132 -4.57 0.89 3.81
CA SER A 132 -5.58 0.23 4.64
C SER A 132 -5.06 0.02 6.07
N TRP A 133 -3.78 -0.38 6.19
CA TRP A 133 -3.10 -0.59 7.45
C TRP A 133 -2.87 0.70 8.23
N LEU A 134 -2.60 1.82 7.57
CA LEU A 134 -2.54 3.14 8.21
C LEU A 134 -3.80 3.39 9.05
N LYS A 135 -4.98 3.23 8.43
CA LYS A 135 -6.28 3.45 9.09
C LYS A 135 -6.49 2.47 10.24
N ARG A 136 -6.11 1.20 10.04
CA ARG A 136 -6.22 0.16 11.05
C ARG A 136 -5.34 0.45 12.26
N MET A 137 -4.08 0.87 12.04
CA MET A 137 -3.15 1.23 13.09
C MET A 137 -3.65 2.41 13.91
N GLU A 138 -4.09 3.49 13.27
CA GLU A 138 -4.65 4.64 13.99
C GLU A 138 -5.87 4.24 14.83
N ALA A 139 -6.80 3.47 14.26
CA ALA A 139 -8.00 3.02 14.97
C ALA A 139 -7.66 2.11 16.17
N THR A 140 -6.78 1.13 15.96
CA THR A 140 -6.37 0.19 17.02
C THR A 140 -5.67 0.93 18.15
N ILE A 141 -4.67 1.77 17.84
CA ILE A 141 -3.95 2.54 18.86
C ILE A 141 -4.93 3.41 19.64
N ARG A 142 -5.78 4.22 18.98
CA ARG A 142 -6.76 5.10 19.65
C ARG A 142 -7.76 4.35 20.54
N SER A 143 -8.03 3.08 20.25
CA SER A 143 -8.98 2.24 21.00
C SER A 143 -8.38 1.57 22.24
N LEU A 144 -7.07 1.68 22.46
CA LEU A 144 -6.41 1.03 23.59
C LEU A 144 -6.96 1.55 24.92
N LYS A 145 -7.28 0.60 25.81
CA LYS A 145 -7.80 0.91 27.14
C LYS A 145 -6.70 1.52 28.02
N PRO A 146 -7.05 2.47 28.91
CA PRO A 146 -6.11 3.03 29.88
C PRO A 146 -5.36 1.95 30.66
N GLN A 147 -4.09 2.23 30.97
CA GLN A 147 -3.19 1.38 31.75
C GLN A 147 -2.91 2.01 33.12
N PRO A 148 -2.45 1.24 34.13
CA PRO A 148 -2.17 1.78 35.47
C PRO A 148 -1.16 2.93 35.52
N SER A 149 -0.26 3.02 34.53
CA SER A 149 0.71 4.12 34.41
C SER A 149 1.01 4.45 32.95
N CYS A 150 1.53 5.66 32.68
CA CYS A 150 1.87 6.06 31.31
C CYS A 150 3.02 5.22 30.72
N ALA A 151 3.96 4.77 31.54
CA ALA A 151 5.00 3.84 31.09
C ALA A 151 4.42 2.50 30.61
N ARG A 152 3.39 1.98 31.30
CA ARG A 152 2.67 0.77 30.82
C ARG A 152 1.85 1.05 29.57
N MET A 153 1.27 2.24 29.45
CA MET A 153 0.54 2.67 28.25
C MET A 153 1.46 2.73 27.03
N GLU A 154 2.64 3.34 27.19
CA GLU A 154 3.66 3.43 26.15
C GLU A 154 4.18 2.05 25.73
N ALA A 155 4.50 1.19 26.70
CA ALA A 155 4.91 -0.19 26.41
C ALA A 155 3.84 -0.96 25.62
N LEU A 156 2.55 -0.77 25.97
CA LEU A 156 1.43 -1.36 25.24
C LEU A 156 1.35 -0.81 23.80
N VAL A 157 1.37 0.51 23.61
CA VAL A 157 1.34 1.12 22.27
C VAL A 157 2.48 0.62 21.40
N ASN A 158 3.70 0.53 21.94
CA ASN A 158 4.86 0.02 21.23
C ASN A 158 4.71 -1.47 20.87
N SER A 159 4.13 -2.28 21.76
CA SER A 159 3.87 -3.69 21.49
C SER A 159 2.83 -3.87 20.39
N GLU A 160 1.71 -3.16 20.48
CA GLU A 160 0.63 -3.22 19.48
C GLU A 160 1.10 -2.73 18.12
N THR A 161 1.87 -1.64 18.09
CA THR A 161 2.45 -1.11 16.84
C THR A 161 3.33 -2.14 16.15
N ARG A 162 4.21 -2.85 16.90
CA ARG A 162 5.03 -3.93 16.33
C ARG A 162 4.19 -5.08 15.77
N THR A 163 3.15 -5.49 16.48
CA THR A 163 2.23 -6.54 16.01
C THR A 163 1.54 -6.13 14.71
N LEU A 164 1.03 -4.89 14.64
CA LEU A 164 0.35 -4.36 13.45
C LEU A 164 1.31 -4.25 12.26
N LEU A 165 2.55 -3.81 12.48
CA LEU A 165 3.58 -3.78 11.44
C LEU A 165 3.88 -5.17 10.90
N LYS A 166 4.05 -6.16 11.78
CA LYS A 166 4.25 -7.54 11.34
C LYS A 166 3.08 -8.05 10.51
N GLN A 167 1.84 -7.78 10.92
CA GLN A 167 0.66 -8.22 10.18
C GLN A 167 0.53 -7.52 8.81
N HIS A 168 0.91 -6.25 8.73
CA HIS A 168 1.04 -5.53 7.46
C HIS A 168 2.06 -6.24 6.55
N ASP A 169 3.24 -6.54 7.05
CA ASP A 169 4.31 -7.17 6.26
C ASP A 169 3.89 -8.57 5.79
N ASP A 170 3.23 -9.35 6.66
CA ASP A 170 2.66 -10.65 6.30
C ASP A 170 1.61 -10.53 5.18
N GLU A 171 0.80 -9.46 5.15
CA GLU A 171 -0.18 -9.22 4.08
C GLU A 171 0.48 -8.81 2.76
N GLN A 172 1.54 -7.99 2.81
CA GLN A 172 2.33 -7.64 1.62
C GLN A 172 2.94 -8.91 0.98
N LEU A 173 3.58 -9.75 1.79
CA LEU A 173 4.16 -11.02 1.33
C LEU A 173 3.11 -12.01 0.82
N ALA A 174 1.93 -12.03 1.45
CA ALA A 174 0.82 -12.88 1.00
C ALA A 174 0.29 -12.43 -0.37
N PHE A 175 0.24 -11.12 -0.62
CA PHE A 175 -0.12 -10.57 -1.92
C PHE A 175 0.87 -11.00 -3.00
N ASP A 176 2.17 -10.83 -2.77
CA ASP A 176 3.23 -11.24 -3.71
C ASP A 176 3.13 -12.73 -4.05
N ALA A 177 3.05 -13.57 -3.01
CA ALA A 177 2.95 -15.02 -3.19
C ALA A 177 1.67 -15.42 -3.96
N ALA A 178 0.56 -14.72 -3.75
CA ALA A 178 -0.69 -14.97 -4.47
C ALA A 178 -0.59 -14.52 -5.94
N GLU A 179 0.07 -13.40 -6.21
CA GLU A 179 0.28 -12.92 -7.57
C GLU A 179 1.20 -13.83 -8.37
N SER A 180 2.35 -14.24 -7.83
CA SER A 180 3.26 -15.18 -8.50
C SER A 180 2.52 -16.45 -8.93
N LYS A 181 1.77 -17.08 -8.02
CA LYS A 181 0.97 -18.29 -8.33
C LYS A 181 -0.05 -18.06 -9.44
N ARG A 182 -0.69 -16.89 -9.48
CA ARG A 182 -1.65 -16.53 -10.53
C ARG A 182 -0.97 -16.35 -11.88
N ILE A 183 0.21 -15.75 -11.90
CA ILE A 183 1.03 -15.58 -13.10
C ILE A 183 1.46 -16.94 -13.63
N ASP A 184 1.98 -17.82 -12.77
CA ASP A 184 2.42 -19.18 -13.13
C ASP A 184 1.27 -19.99 -13.75
N ALA A 185 0.14 -20.07 -13.06
CA ALA A 185 -1.03 -20.78 -13.56
C ALA A 185 -1.54 -20.21 -14.90
N ARG A 186 -1.44 -18.89 -15.10
CA ARG A 186 -1.80 -18.24 -16.38
C ARG A 186 -0.82 -18.62 -17.48
N LEU A 187 0.48 -18.71 -17.19
CA LEU A 187 1.50 -19.11 -18.14
C LEU A 187 1.33 -20.58 -18.55
N GLU A 188 1.17 -21.49 -17.59
CA GLU A 188 0.93 -22.92 -17.85
C GLU A 188 -0.28 -23.15 -18.75
N ARG A 189 -1.41 -22.48 -18.48
CA ARG A 189 -2.61 -22.56 -19.33
C ARG A 189 -2.32 -22.12 -20.76
N LYS A 190 -1.57 -21.03 -20.95
CA LYS A 190 -1.20 -20.53 -22.29
C LYS A 190 -0.30 -21.52 -23.02
N ILE A 191 0.68 -22.13 -22.34
CA ILE A 191 1.57 -23.15 -22.92
C ILE A 191 0.76 -24.36 -23.39
N ASN A 192 -0.10 -24.91 -22.53
CA ASN A 192 -0.91 -26.08 -22.87
C ASN A 192 -1.84 -25.81 -24.06
N GLN A 193 -2.45 -24.63 -24.13
CA GLN A 193 -3.27 -24.22 -25.28
C GLN A 193 -2.48 -24.17 -26.59
N GLN A 194 -1.22 -23.72 -26.56
CA GLN A 194 -0.37 -23.68 -27.75
C GLN A 194 0.09 -25.08 -28.17
N LEU A 195 0.49 -25.93 -27.21
CA LEU A 195 0.86 -27.32 -27.48
C LEU A 195 -0.29 -28.10 -28.14
N HIS A 196 -1.52 -27.95 -27.64
CA HIS A 196 -2.69 -28.56 -28.26
C HIS A 196 -2.92 -28.06 -29.69
N ARG A 197 -2.77 -26.76 -29.95
CA ARG A 197 -2.92 -26.18 -31.30
C ARG A 197 -1.89 -26.71 -32.30
N VAL A 198 -0.65 -26.92 -31.86
CA VAL A 198 0.42 -27.48 -32.68
C VAL A 198 0.16 -28.95 -32.95
N ALA A 199 -0.24 -29.73 -31.93
CA ALA A 199 -0.54 -31.15 -32.08
C ALA A 199 -1.80 -31.43 -32.93
N SER A 200 -2.71 -30.47 -33.04
CA SER A 200 -3.93 -30.56 -33.86
C SER A 200 -3.76 -30.06 -35.31
N ARG A 201 -2.53 -29.69 -35.72
CA ARG A 201 -2.17 -29.32 -37.10
C ARG A 201 -1.42 -30.45 -37.77
#